data_AF-A0A838Q764-F1
#
_entry.id   AF-A0A838Q764-F1
#
_cell.length_a   1.000
_cell.length_b   1.000
_cell.length_c   1.000
_cell.angle_alpha   90.00
_cell.angle_beta   90.00
_cell.angle_gamma   90.00
#
_symmetry.space_group_name_H-M   'P 1'
#
loop_
_entity.id
_entity.type
_entity.pdbx_description
1 polymer ?
#
loop_
_entity_poly.entity_id
_entity_poly.type
_entity_poly.pdbx_seq_one_letter_code
_entity_poly.pdbx_strand_id
1 'polypeptide(L)'
;MNSQLATRPSIETESEMLPRDPPAWVIRACGWLLIAFFGIGLLASIFVHLPETVTAPFVLVPKDGADPIQSPYLAIVHRVAVNEGETVKENGELFVLRSDEIRGLDTQFRTLSEDLREKETSLTKMDSAHAAQIEIKEQEIGQAESEVKFREKHATTSRELVERMDRLSQSGGISQVELLHLRLDLAASEKDQSVAQRTWQQATLERQRMEMDYSRQRGQDLAEIEKIKYRLAALKSDLENSEQNMLSLRAPYDAVVISVAQRSAGSVVQNGQ
;
A
#
# COMPACT_ATOMS: atom_id res chain seq x y z
N MET A 1 39.91 -107.46 39.09
CA MET A 1 41.03 -108.43 39.11
C MET A 1 41.73 -108.35 37.77
N ASN A 2 43.02 -108.00 37.78
CA ASN A 2 44.13 -108.36 36.88
C ASN A 2 43.79 -108.92 35.49
N SER A 3 44.49 -108.65 34.39
CA SER A 3 45.72 -107.93 34.06
C SER A 3 45.95 -108.22 32.56
N GLN A 4 46.76 -107.41 31.88
CA GLN A 4 47.47 -107.75 30.62
C GLN A 4 46.60 -107.85 29.34
N LEU A 5 47.05 -107.50 28.14
CA LEU A 5 48.35 -107.08 27.61
C LEU A 5 48.04 -106.32 26.32
N ALA A 6 48.69 -105.17 26.12
CA ALA A 6 48.63 -104.42 24.87
C ALA A 6 49.43 -105.14 23.78
N THR A 7 48.81 -105.38 22.63
CA THR A 7 49.50 -105.86 21.43
C THR A 7 49.18 -104.91 20.28
N ARG A 8 50.15 -104.06 19.96
CA ARG A 8 50.20 -103.22 18.76
C ARG A 8 50.30 -104.12 17.52
N PRO A 9 49.54 -103.87 16.43
CA PRO A 9 49.93 -104.36 15.12
C PRO A 9 50.98 -103.42 14.52
N SER A 10 52.14 -104.00 14.25
CA SER A 10 53.26 -103.46 13.48
C SER A 10 52.85 -103.18 12.03
N ILE A 11 52.91 -101.92 11.61
CA ILE A 11 52.97 -101.54 10.20
C ILE A 11 54.39 -101.09 9.92
N GLU A 12 55.26 -102.06 9.67
CA GLU A 12 56.52 -101.85 8.96
C GLU A 12 56.40 -102.61 7.65
N THR A 13 56.04 -101.91 6.57
CA THR A 13 56.48 -102.27 5.21
C THR A 13 56.40 -101.03 4.33
N GLU A 14 57.59 -100.55 3.94
CA GLU A 14 57.91 -99.78 2.73
C GLU A 14 57.43 -98.32 2.62
N SER A 15 58.23 -97.45 3.26
CA SER A 15 58.55 -96.15 2.68
C SER A 15 59.54 -96.35 1.53
N GLU A 16 59.10 -96.13 0.29
CA GLU A 16 60.00 -95.79 -0.80
C GLU A 16 59.27 -95.01 -1.90
N MET A 17 59.98 -94.01 -2.44
CA MET A 17 59.65 -93.22 -3.64
C MET A 17 58.70 -92.02 -3.52
N LEU A 18 59.12 -91.03 -2.73
CA LEU A 18 59.05 -89.62 -3.14
C LEU A 18 60.48 -89.04 -3.04
N PRO A 19 61.10 -88.57 -4.14
CA PRO A 19 62.45 -87.99 -4.11
C PRO A 19 62.48 -86.78 -3.17
N ARG A 20 63.37 -86.83 -2.18
CA ARG A 20 63.43 -85.87 -1.07
C ARG A 20 64.31 -84.65 -1.35
N ASP A 21 64.58 -84.33 -2.62
CA ASP A 21 65.25 -83.10 -3.03
C ASP A 21 64.69 -82.61 -4.37
N PRO A 22 64.06 -81.42 -4.45
CA PRO A 22 63.65 -80.87 -5.73
C PRO A 22 64.90 -80.60 -6.58
N PRO A 23 64.91 -80.99 -7.87
CA PRO A 23 66.09 -80.85 -8.73
C PRO A 23 66.55 -79.38 -8.77
N ALA A 24 67.86 -79.16 -8.67
CA ALA A 24 68.48 -77.84 -8.43
C ALA A 24 68.07 -76.74 -9.43
N TRP A 25 67.54 -77.10 -10.61
CA TRP A 25 67.00 -76.14 -11.58
C TRP A 25 65.67 -75.50 -11.13
N VAL A 26 64.80 -76.20 -10.39
CA VAL A 26 63.51 -75.67 -9.90
C VAL A 26 63.74 -74.66 -8.78
N ILE A 27 64.68 -74.96 -7.87
CA ILE A 27 65.05 -74.05 -6.79
C ILE A 27 65.62 -72.75 -7.36
N ARG A 28 66.48 -72.85 -8.39
CA ARG A 28 67.04 -71.67 -9.07
C ARG A 28 65.98 -70.89 -9.86
N ALA A 29 65.05 -71.58 -10.52
CA ALA A 29 63.95 -70.94 -11.24
C ALA A 29 62.98 -70.23 -10.28
N CYS A 30 62.61 -70.86 -9.16
CA CYS A 30 61.82 -70.23 -8.10
C CYS A 30 62.54 -69.02 -7.49
N GLY A 31 63.86 -69.12 -7.28
CA GLY A 31 64.67 -67.99 -6.80
C GLY A 31 64.66 -66.81 -7.77
N TRP A 32 64.88 -67.05 -9.07
CA TRP A 32 64.80 -66.02 -10.09
C TRP A 32 63.41 -65.42 -10.24
N LEU A 33 62.34 -66.22 -10.09
CA LEU A 33 60.96 -65.74 -10.13
C LEU A 33 60.63 -64.84 -8.94
N LEU A 34 61.08 -65.21 -7.73
CA LEU A 34 60.96 -64.38 -6.54
C LEU A 34 61.70 -63.04 -6.70
N ILE A 35 62.92 -63.06 -7.22
CA ILE A 35 63.71 -61.85 -7.48
C ILE A 35 63.03 -60.98 -8.55
N ALA A 36 62.51 -61.58 -9.62
CA ALA A 36 61.79 -60.86 -10.66
C ALA A 36 60.50 -60.22 -10.13
N PHE A 37 59.73 -60.96 -9.31
CA PHE A 37 58.50 -60.45 -8.71
C PHE A 37 58.78 -59.28 -7.76
N PHE A 38 59.84 -59.39 -6.95
CA PHE A 38 60.29 -58.30 -6.08
C PHE A 38 60.77 -57.09 -6.89
N GLY A 39 61.53 -57.31 -7.97
CA GLY A 39 61.98 -56.25 -8.87
C GLY A 39 60.82 -55.52 -9.56
N ILE A 40 59.80 -56.27 -9.99
CA ILE A 40 58.57 -55.70 -10.57
C ILE A 40 57.79 -54.90 -9.54
N GLY A 41 57.65 -55.41 -8.30
CA GLY A 41 57.00 -54.68 -7.21
C GLY A 41 57.72 -53.37 -6.87
N LEU A 42 59.06 -53.39 -6.84
CA LEU A 42 59.88 -52.22 -6.58
C LEU A 42 59.77 -51.18 -7.71
N LEU A 43 59.77 -51.62 -8.97
CA LEU A 43 59.53 -50.75 -10.11
C LEU A 43 58.13 -50.15 -10.09
N ALA A 44 57.10 -50.94 -9.76
CA ALA A 44 55.73 -50.46 -9.64
C ALA A 44 55.58 -49.39 -8.54
N SER A 45 56.26 -49.55 -7.40
CA SER A 45 56.25 -48.55 -6.31
C SER A 45 56.90 -47.22 -6.69
N ILE A 46 57.89 -47.23 -7.59
CA ILE A 46 58.55 -45.99 -8.07
C ILE A 46 57.68 -45.29 -9.10
N PHE A 47 57.04 -46.05 -10.01
CA PHE A 47 56.28 -45.47 -11.11
C PHE A 47 54.84 -45.11 -10.76
N VAL A 48 54.19 -45.85 -9.85
CA VAL A 48 52.79 -45.61 -9.48
C VAL A 48 52.74 -44.61 -8.33
N HIS A 49 52.69 -43.32 -8.68
CA HIS A 49 52.31 -42.28 -7.73
C HIS A 49 50.80 -42.37 -7.50
N LEU A 50 50.37 -42.78 -6.31
CA LEU A 50 48.96 -42.69 -5.91
C LEU A 50 48.62 -41.20 -5.76
N PRO A 51 47.73 -40.62 -6.58
CA PRO A 51 47.28 -39.26 -6.35
C PRO A 51 46.43 -39.25 -5.07
N GLU A 52 46.99 -38.76 -3.97
CA GLU A 52 46.22 -38.44 -2.77
C GLU A 52 45.30 -37.26 -3.08
N THR A 53 44.07 -37.56 -3.48
CA THR A 53 43.01 -36.56 -3.55
C THR A 53 42.47 -36.32 -2.15
N VAL A 54 42.94 -35.25 -1.51
CA VAL A 54 42.40 -34.80 -0.23
C VAL A 54 41.10 -34.03 -0.50
N THR A 55 39.96 -34.63 -0.16
CA THR A 55 38.68 -33.91 -0.12
C THR A 55 38.62 -33.08 1.15
N ALA A 56 38.91 -31.78 1.04
CA ALA A 56 38.74 -30.83 2.14
C ALA A 56 37.32 -30.24 2.10
N PRO A 57 36.48 -30.45 3.13
CA PRO A 57 35.24 -29.71 3.24
C PRO A 57 35.56 -28.23 3.51
N PHE A 58 35.02 -27.34 2.69
CA PHE A 58 35.09 -25.90 2.91
C PHE A 58 33.68 -25.32 2.97
N VAL A 59 33.53 -24.24 3.75
CA VAL A 59 32.28 -23.49 3.86
C VAL A 59 32.52 -22.12 3.21
N LEU A 60 31.69 -21.79 2.23
CA LEU A 60 31.70 -20.46 1.61
C LEU A 60 31.06 -19.47 2.57
N VAL A 61 31.83 -18.47 3.01
CA VAL A 61 31.33 -17.36 3.83
C VAL A 61 31.47 -16.08 3.01
N PRO A 62 30.40 -15.30 2.80
CA PRO A 62 30.48 -14.04 2.07
C PRO A 62 31.36 -13.04 2.82
N LYS A 63 32.16 -12.29 2.07
CA LYS A 63 33.14 -11.33 2.62
C LYS A 63 32.47 -10.17 3.37
N ASP A 64 31.33 -9.70 2.88
CA ASP A 64 30.63 -8.51 3.40
C ASP A 64 29.43 -8.86 4.30
N GLY A 65 29.27 -10.14 4.68
CA GLY A 65 28.10 -10.63 5.41
C GLY A 65 26.91 -10.92 4.48
N ALA A 66 25.84 -11.47 5.04
CA ALA A 66 24.58 -11.70 4.34
C ALA A 66 23.56 -10.66 4.83
N ASP A 67 22.81 -10.05 3.90
CA ASP A 67 21.70 -9.14 4.23
C ASP A 67 20.41 -9.96 4.36
N PRO A 68 19.85 -10.14 5.58
CA PRO A 68 18.65 -10.95 5.77
C PRO A 68 17.41 -10.18 5.32
N ILE A 69 16.69 -10.74 4.36
CA ILE A 69 15.39 -10.22 3.93
C ILE A 69 14.31 -10.77 4.85
N GLN A 70 13.64 -9.89 5.58
CA GLN A 70 12.62 -10.22 6.57
C GLN A 70 11.22 -9.86 6.09
N SER A 71 10.21 -10.56 6.61
CA SER A 71 8.81 -10.23 6.39
C SER A 71 8.40 -9.00 7.22
N PRO A 72 7.84 -7.93 6.61
CA PRO A 72 7.38 -6.74 7.36
C PRO A 72 6.07 -6.96 8.13
N TYR A 73 5.30 -8.00 7.76
CA TYR A 73 3.99 -8.30 8.34
C TYR A 73 3.86 -9.78 8.67
N LEU A 74 2.90 -10.11 9.54
CA LEU A 74 2.47 -11.50 9.71
C LEU A 74 1.82 -11.97 8.41
N ALA A 75 2.38 -13.00 7.80
CA ALA A 75 1.91 -13.47 6.50
C ALA A 75 2.10 -14.98 6.30
N ILE A 76 1.34 -15.53 5.37
CA ILE A 76 1.46 -16.92 4.92
C ILE A 76 2.19 -16.91 3.58
N VAL A 77 3.29 -17.66 3.47
CA VAL A 77 4.03 -17.79 2.23
C VAL A 77 3.14 -18.45 1.18
N HIS A 78 2.75 -17.70 0.15
CA HIS A 78 1.94 -18.21 -0.95
C HIS A 78 2.81 -18.93 -1.98
N ARG A 79 3.94 -18.31 -2.34
CA ARG A 79 4.90 -18.84 -3.32
C ARG A 79 6.31 -18.40 -2.97
N VAL A 80 7.25 -19.34 -3.11
CA VAL A 80 8.69 -19.07 -3.08
C VAL A 80 9.16 -19.04 -4.52
N ALA A 81 9.76 -17.94 -4.96
CA ALA A 81 10.16 -17.73 -6.35
C ALA A 81 11.64 -18.03 -6.62
N VAL A 82 12.44 -18.25 -5.56
CA VAL A 82 13.90 -18.40 -5.63
C VAL A 82 14.40 -19.64 -4.90
N ASN A 83 15.53 -20.18 -5.34
CA ASN A 83 16.23 -21.30 -4.70
C ASN A 83 17.59 -20.88 -4.15
N GLU A 84 18.15 -21.71 -3.25
CA GLU A 84 19.52 -21.50 -2.75
C GLU A 84 20.56 -21.65 -3.86
N GLY A 85 21.51 -20.73 -3.91
CA GLY A 85 22.53 -20.63 -4.96
C GLY A 85 22.08 -19.92 -6.24
N GLU A 86 20.81 -19.49 -6.32
CA GLU A 86 20.27 -18.77 -7.47
C GLU A 86 20.72 -17.29 -7.46
N THR A 87 21.05 -16.76 -8.65
CA THR A 87 21.37 -15.34 -8.82
C THR A 87 20.12 -14.56 -9.17
N VAL A 88 19.80 -13.55 -8.38
CA VAL A 88 18.61 -12.71 -8.52
C VAL A 88 19.03 -11.30 -8.91
N LYS A 89 18.27 -10.67 -9.80
CA LYS A 89 18.48 -9.28 -10.20
C LYS A 89 17.77 -8.32 -9.25
N GLU A 90 18.19 -7.06 -9.22
CA GLU A 90 17.48 -5.96 -8.57
C GLU A 90 15.99 -5.96 -9.00
N ASN A 91 15.11 -5.78 -8.02
CA ASN A 91 13.66 -5.90 -8.13
C ASN A 91 13.12 -7.28 -8.56
N GLY A 92 13.97 -8.31 -8.58
CA GLY A 92 13.55 -9.70 -8.79
C GLY A 92 12.65 -10.18 -7.65
N GLU A 93 11.57 -10.88 -8.00
CA GLU A 93 10.61 -11.42 -7.04
C GLU A 93 11.21 -12.58 -6.24
N LEU A 94 11.17 -12.50 -4.91
CA LEU A 94 11.74 -13.50 -3.99
C LEU A 94 10.64 -14.37 -3.36
N PHE A 95 9.68 -13.70 -2.72
CA PHE A 95 8.56 -14.34 -2.03
C PHE A 95 7.26 -13.61 -2.35
N VAL A 96 6.20 -14.39 -2.51
CA VAL A 96 4.83 -13.89 -2.50
C VAL A 96 4.23 -14.26 -1.17
N LEU A 97 3.88 -13.27 -0.37
CA LEU A 97 3.28 -13.45 0.94
C LEU A 97 1.82 -13.06 0.89
N ARG A 98 0.94 -13.83 1.51
CA ARG A 98 -0.47 -13.47 1.70
C ARG A 98 -0.66 -12.99 3.13
N SER A 99 -1.17 -11.78 3.32
CA SER A 99 -1.49 -11.25 4.65
C SER A 99 -2.94 -10.77 4.73
N ASP A 100 -3.59 -11.08 5.85
CA ASP A 100 -4.92 -10.55 6.16
C ASP A 100 -4.87 -9.06 6.53
N GLU A 101 -3.74 -8.56 7.02
CA GLU A 101 -3.55 -7.13 7.34
C GLU A 101 -3.62 -6.29 6.06
N ILE A 102 -2.95 -6.74 4.99
CA ILE A 102 -2.99 -6.09 3.66
C ILE A 102 -4.40 -6.09 3.09
N ARG A 103 -5.15 -7.18 3.29
CA ARG A 103 -6.57 -7.23 2.89
C ARG A 103 -7.40 -6.19 3.64
N GLY A 104 -7.16 -6.02 4.94
CA GLY A 104 -7.78 -4.96 5.73
C GLY A 104 -7.45 -3.57 5.18
N LEU A 105 -6.19 -3.31 4.86
CA LEU A 105 -5.75 -2.04 4.30
C LEU A 105 -6.36 -1.76 2.91
N ASP A 106 -6.45 -2.76 2.01
CA ASP A 106 -7.13 -2.61 0.71
C ASP A 106 -8.62 -2.29 0.88
N THR A 107 -9.31 -2.97 1.80
CA THR A 107 -10.71 -2.64 2.08
C THR A 107 -10.88 -1.22 2.60
N GLN A 108 -10.02 -0.77 3.52
CA GLN A 108 -10.04 0.61 4.02
C GLN A 108 -9.73 1.61 2.91
N PHE A 109 -8.75 1.33 2.05
CA PHE A 109 -8.40 2.17 0.92
C PHE A 109 -9.59 2.35 -0.02
N ARG A 110 -10.28 1.26 -0.37
CA ARG A 110 -11.48 1.31 -1.21
C ARG A 110 -12.59 2.12 -0.56
N THR A 111 -12.92 1.85 0.70
CA THR A 111 -13.96 2.60 1.42
C THR A 111 -13.63 4.09 1.48
N LEU A 112 -12.39 4.47 1.85
CA LEU A 112 -12.00 5.88 1.88
C LEU A 112 -12.02 6.53 0.49
N SER A 113 -11.72 5.77 -0.57
CA SER A 113 -11.77 6.27 -1.95
C SER A 113 -13.20 6.51 -2.43
N GLU A 114 -14.13 5.64 -2.01
CA GLU A 114 -15.57 5.80 -2.25
C GLU A 114 -16.10 7.00 -1.47
N ASP A 115 -15.76 7.12 -0.18
CA ASP A 115 -16.11 8.27 0.66
C ASP A 115 -15.59 9.58 0.07
N LEU A 116 -14.35 9.59 -0.43
CA LEU A 116 -13.77 10.75 -1.10
C LEU A 116 -14.60 11.16 -2.32
N ARG A 117 -14.92 10.18 -3.17
CA ARG A 117 -15.72 10.42 -4.38
C ARG A 117 -17.12 10.90 -4.05
N GLU A 118 -17.75 10.35 -3.01
CA GLU A 118 -19.05 10.78 -2.52
C GLU A 118 -19.00 12.23 -2.05
N LYS A 119 -17.99 12.59 -1.24
CA LYS A 119 -17.78 13.95 -0.75
C LYS A 119 -17.53 14.95 -1.88
N GLU A 120 -16.68 14.62 -2.85
CA GLU A 120 -16.45 15.47 -4.02
C GLU A 120 -17.73 15.65 -4.86
N THR A 121 -18.50 14.58 -5.05
CA THR A 121 -19.79 14.66 -5.75
C THR A 121 -20.80 15.49 -4.96
N SER A 122 -20.86 15.33 -3.64
CA SER A 122 -21.72 16.11 -2.75
C SER A 122 -21.38 17.60 -2.82
N LEU A 123 -20.09 17.94 -2.82
CA LEU A 123 -19.60 19.31 -2.95
C LEU A 123 -20.07 19.93 -4.28
N THR A 124 -19.93 19.24 -5.41
CA THR A 124 -20.40 19.77 -6.71
C THR A 124 -21.92 19.99 -6.76
N LYS A 125 -22.70 19.09 -6.14
CA LYS A 125 -24.15 19.24 -6.01
C LYS A 125 -24.50 20.42 -5.12
N MET A 126 -23.79 20.61 -4.01
CA MET A 126 -23.97 21.74 -3.12
C MET A 126 -23.64 23.07 -3.84
N ASP A 127 -22.53 23.12 -4.58
CA ASP A 127 -22.11 24.30 -5.34
C ASP A 127 -23.17 24.70 -6.38
N SER A 128 -23.70 23.72 -7.14
CA SER A 128 -24.77 23.99 -8.11
C SER A 128 -26.10 24.41 -7.45
N ALA A 129 -26.47 23.79 -6.33
CA ALA A 129 -27.67 24.17 -5.58
C ALA A 129 -27.55 25.59 -4.98
N HIS A 130 -26.38 25.94 -4.45
CA HIS A 130 -26.10 27.28 -3.95
C HIS A 130 -26.14 28.33 -5.06
N ALA A 131 -25.57 28.05 -6.24
CA ALA A 131 -25.64 28.95 -7.39
C ALA A 131 -27.10 29.25 -7.78
N ALA A 132 -27.96 28.23 -7.84
CA ALA A 132 -29.38 28.40 -8.12
C ALA A 132 -30.10 29.22 -7.02
N GLN A 133 -29.77 29.00 -5.75
CA GLN A 133 -30.35 29.76 -4.63
C GLN A 133 -29.96 31.24 -4.67
N ILE A 134 -28.69 31.54 -4.98
CA ILE A 134 -28.21 32.91 -5.13
C ILE A 134 -28.91 33.59 -6.30
N GLU A 135 -29.10 32.90 -7.43
CA GLU A 135 -29.82 33.46 -8.58
C GLU A 135 -31.27 33.83 -8.23
N ILE A 136 -32.00 32.93 -7.54
CA ILE A 136 -33.35 33.22 -7.07
C ILE A 136 -33.36 34.42 -6.12
N LYS A 137 -32.41 34.46 -5.17
CA LYS A 137 -32.33 35.56 -4.20
C LYS A 137 -31.97 36.88 -4.85
N GLU A 138 -31.13 36.87 -5.88
CA GLU A 138 -30.77 38.06 -6.65
C GLU A 138 -31.98 38.60 -7.44
N GLN A 139 -32.81 37.71 -7.99
CA GLN A 139 -34.07 38.11 -8.61
C GLN A 139 -35.05 38.72 -7.59
N GLU A 140 -35.17 38.15 -6.38
CA GLU A 140 -35.96 38.73 -5.29
C GLU A 140 -35.45 40.13 -4.90
N ILE A 141 -34.13 40.31 -4.78
CA ILE A 141 -33.51 41.61 -4.50
C ILE A 141 -33.80 42.61 -5.61
N GLY A 142 -33.68 42.19 -6.88
CA GLY A 142 -33.98 43.04 -8.03
C GLY A 142 -35.45 43.49 -8.07
N GLN A 143 -36.38 42.59 -7.73
CA GLN A 143 -37.80 42.93 -7.57
C GLN A 143 -38.00 43.94 -6.43
N ALA A 144 -37.42 43.70 -5.26
CA ALA A 144 -37.52 44.61 -4.12
C ALA A 144 -36.90 45.99 -4.42
N GLU A 145 -35.78 46.03 -5.14
CA GLU A 145 -35.14 47.28 -5.57
C GLU A 145 -36.04 48.06 -6.54
N SER A 146 -36.68 47.38 -7.49
CA SER A 146 -37.62 48.03 -8.41
C SER A 146 -38.84 48.61 -7.70
N GLU A 147 -39.35 47.92 -6.68
CA GLU A 147 -40.46 48.40 -5.84
C GLU A 147 -40.04 49.62 -5.01
N VAL A 148 -38.84 49.61 -4.44
CA VAL A 148 -38.28 50.78 -3.75
C VAL A 148 -38.23 52.00 -4.68
N LYS A 149 -37.68 51.84 -5.88
CA LYS A 149 -37.61 52.93 -6.88
C LYS A 149 -39.00 53.45 -7.25
N PHE A 150 -39.98 52.55 -7.39
CA PHE A 150 -41.36 52.93 -7.66
C PHE A 150 -41.97 53.75 -6.52
N ARG A 151 -41.84 53.27 -5.26
CA ARG A 151 -42.37 53.94 -4.07
C ARG A 151 -41.69 55.27 -3.79
N GLU A 152 -40.39 55.35 -4.01
CA GLU A 152 -39.61 56.58 -3.91
C GLU A 152 -40.11 57.64 -4.90
N LYS A 153 -40.31 57.25 -6.17
CA LYS A 153 -40.85 58.15 -7.19
C LYS A 153 -42.27 58.61 -6.84
N HIS A 154 -43.11 57.70 -6.32
CA HIS A 154 -44.45 58.05 -5.88
C HIS A 154 -44.43 59.03 -4.70
N ALA A 155 -43.65 58.76 -3.65
CA ALA A 155 -43.53 59.64 -2.49
C ALA A 155 -43.00 61.02 -2.87
N THR A 156 -42.01 61.08 -3.77
CA THR A 156 -41.45 62.35 -4.28
C THR A 156 -42.49 63.14 -5.06
N THR A 157 -43.24 62.49 -5.96
CA THR A 157 -44.30 63.14 -6.74
C THR A 157 -45.44 63.62 -5.84
N SER A 158 -45.85 62.81 -4.86
CA SER A 158 -46.86 63.19 -3.86
C SER A 158 -46.40 64.38 -3.03
N ARG A 159 -45.12 64.45 -2.67
CA ARG A 159 -44.53 65.56 -1.92
C ARG A 159 -44.61 66.86 -2.72
N GLU A 160 -44.21 66.81 -3.99
CA GLU A 160 -44.32 67.96 -4.90
C GLU A 160 -45.77 68.43 -5.07
N LEU A 161 -46.73 67.49 -5.15
CA LEU A 161 -48.15 67.81 -5.24
C LEU A 161 -48.64 68.52 -3.97
N VAL A 162 -48.30 68.00 -2.80
CA VAL A 162 -48.65 68.62 -1.50
C VAL A 162 -48.07 70.02 -1.40
N GLU A 163 -46.80 70.23 -1.79
CA GLU A 163 -46.17 71.56 -1.78
C GLU A 163 -46.88 72.57 -2.70
N ARG A 164 -47.29 72.13 -3.89
CA ARG A 164 -48.05 72.98 -4.82
C ARG A 164 -49.43 73.32 -4.28
N MET A 165 -50.11 72.35 -3.68
CA MET A 165 -51.44 72.54 -3.09
C MET A 165 -51.39 73.38 -1.81
N ASP A 166 -50.30 73.31 -1.05
CA ASP A 166 -50.07 74.17 0.11
C ASP A 166 -50.00 75.65 -0.31
N ARG A 167 -49.25 75.97 -1.37
CA ARG A 167 -49.20 77.33 -1.95
C ARG A 167 -50.57 77.79 -2.45
N LEU A 168 -51.33 76.89 -3.08
CA LEU A 168 -52.68 77.20 -3.56
C LEU A 168 -53.65 77.45 -2.39
N SER A 169 -53.52 76.70 -1.29
CA SER A 169 -54.33 76.86 -0.08
C SER A 169 -54.09 78.21 0.58
N GLN A 170 -52.85 78.70 0.61
CA GLN A 170 -52.51 80.03 1.10
C GLN A 170 -53.23 81.15 0.31
N SER A 171 -53.47 80.94 -0.98
CA SER A 171 -54.26 81.84 -1.83
C SER A 171 -55.78 81.61 -1.78
N GLY A 172 -56.26 80.69 -0.93
CA GLY A 172 -57.68 80.35 -0.79
C GLY A 172 -58.24 79.45 -1.90
N GLY A 173 -57.39 78.88 -2.77
CA GLY A 173 -57.82 78.10 -3.93
C GLY A 173 -58.16 76.63 -3.64
N ILE A 174 -57.94 76.14 -2.42
CA ILE A 174 -58.29 74.78 -1.99
C ILE A 174 -58.67 74.74 -0.51
N SER A 175 -59.54 73.79 -0.13
CA SER A 175 -59.97 73.58 1.26
C SER A 175 -58.82 73.06 2.13
N GLN A 176 -58.75 73.52 3.39
CA GLN A 176 -57.78 73.00 4.36
C GLN A 176 -57.97 71.51 4.66
N VAL A 177 -59.21 71.02 4.59
CA VAL A 177 -59.52 69.59 4.80
C VAL A 177 -58.93 68.74 3.67
N GLU A 178 -59.00 69.24 2.44
CA GLU A 178 -58.46 68.56 1.26
C GLU A 178 -56.92 68.54 1.28
N LEU A 179 -56.30 69.66 1.69
CA LEU A 179 -54.85 69.71 1.93
C LEU A 179 -54.42 68.71 3.01
N LEU A 180 -55.20 68.55 4.08
CA LEU A 180 -54.91 67.57 5.13
C LEU A 180 -54.98 66.13 4.61
N HIS A 181 -55.96 65.80 3.76
CA HIS A 181 -56.06 64.49 3.11
C HIS A 181 -54.82 64.19 2.27
N LEU A 182 -54.38 65.14 1.43
CA LEU A 182 -53.18 64.98 0.62
C LEU A 182 -51.91 64.77 1.46
N ARG A 183 -51.82 65.43 2.63
CA ARG A 183 -50.71 65.22 3.58
C ARG A 183 -50.75 63.83 4.22
N LEU A 184 -51.94 63.31 4.52
CA LEU A 184 -52.09 61.93 5.01
C LEU A 184 -51.67 60.91 3.94
N ASP A 185 -52.04 61.13 2.67
CA ASP A 185 -51.66 60.29 1.55
C ASP A 185 -50.14 60.30 1.30
N LEU A 186 -49.50 61.48 1.45
CA LEU A 186 -48.04 61.61 1.42
C LEU A 186 -47.40 60.81 2.57
N ALA A 187 -47.88 60.97 3.79
CA ALA A 187 -47.36 60.23 4.94
C ALA A 187 -47.51 58.70 4.77
N ALA A 188 -48.62 58.24 4.19
CA ALA A 188 -48.81 56.85 3.83
C ALA A 188 -47.79 56.38 2.77
N SER A 189 -47.56 57.19 1.74
CA SER A 189 -46.58 56.91 0.67
C SER A 189 -45.14 56.83 1.22
N GLU A 190 -44.75 57.73 2.12
CA GLU A 190 -43.42 57.73 2.76
C GLU A 190 -43.22 56.52 3.69
N LYS A 191 -44.28 56.13 4.41
CA LYS A 191 -44.28 54.90 5.21
C LYS A 191 -44.09 53.67 4.32
N ASP A 192 -44.83 53.59 3.20
CA ASP A 192 -44.71 52.47 2.26
C ASP A 192 -43.32 52.43 1.59
N GLN A 193 -42.73 53.58 1.24
CA GLN A 193 -41.32 53.66 0.80
C GLN A 193 -40.37 53.11 1.87
N SER A 194 -40.55 53.50 3.13
CA SER A 194 -39.72 53.04 4.24
C SER A 194 -39.83 51.53 4.47
N VAL A 195 -41.03 50.96 4.30
CA VAL A 195 -41.26 49.51 4.38
C VAL A 195 -40.54 48.80 3.23
N ALA A 196 -40.71 49.26 1.99
CA ALA A 196 -40.03 48.68 0.83
C ALA A 196 -38.49 48.71 0.99
N GLN A 197 -37.94 49.82 1.49
CA GLN A 197 -36.51 49.98 1.74
C GLN A 197 -36.00 48.95 2.76
N ARG A 198 -36.74 48.73 3.85
CA ARG A 198 -36.39 47.71 4.85
C ARG A 198 -36.43 46.31 4.25
N THR A 199 -37.43 45.99 3.43
CA THR A 199 -37.54 44.70 2.76
C THR A 199 -36.34 44.45 1.84
N TRP A 200 -35.93 45.43 1.03
CA TRP A 200 -34.74 45.33 0.18
C TRP A 200 -33.45 45.14 1.00
N GLN A 201 -33.28 45.89 2.10
CA GLN A 201 -32.13 45.73 3.00
C GLN A 201 -32.10 44.35 3.67
N GLN A 202 -33.26 43.86 4.11
CA GLN A 202 -33.38 42.52 4.69
C GLN A 202 -32.99 41.43 3.68
N ALA A 203 -33.53 41.49 2.46
CA ALA A 203 -33.19 40.54 1.40
C ALA A 203 -31.68 40.56 1.06
N THR A 204 -31.08 41.75 1.02
CA THR A 204 -29.63 41.91 0.78
C THR A 204 -28.80 41.31 1.90
N LEU A 205 -29.19 41.53 3.16
CA LEU A 205 -28.51 40.96 4.33
C LEU A 205 -28.63 39.43 4.37
N GLU A 206 -29.80 38.89 4.04
CA GLU A 206 -30.02 37.44 3.94
C GLU A 206 -29.11 36.81 2.88
N ARG A 207 -28.96 37.45 1.72
CA ARG A 207 -28.03 37.01 0.67
C ARG A 207 -26.58 36.98 1.16
N GLN A 208 -26.15 38.03 1.88
CA GLN A 208 -24.80 38.07 2.47
C GLN A 208 -24.60 36.96 3.53
N ARG A 209 -25.61 36.71 4.37
CA ARG A 209 -25.55 35.61 5.35
C ARG A 209 -25.43 34.25 4.67
N MET A 210 -26.23 34.01 3.62
CA MET A 210 -26.18 32.79 2.82
C MET A 210 -24.78 32.56 2.23
N GLU A 211 -24.17 33.61 1.66
CA GLU A 211 -22.83 33.54 1.09
C GLU A 211 -21.76 33.24 2.15
N MET A 212 -21.86 33.85 3.33
CA MET A 212 -20.97 33.56 4.46
C MET A 212 -21.13 32.13 4.98
N ASP A 213 -22.36 31.67 5.18
CA ASP A 213 -22.65 30.32 5.66
C ASP A 213 -22.15 29.27 4.67
N TYR A 214 -22.38 29.49 3.37
CA TYR A 214 -21.88 28.62 2.31
C TYR A 214 -20.35 28.61 2.27
N SER A 215 -19.69 29.76 2.34
CA SER A 215 -18.21 29.83 2.36
C SER A 215 -17.62 29.05 3.53
N ARG A 216 -18.28 29.09 4.70
CA ARG A 216 -17.89 28.34 5.88
C ARG A 216 -18.08 26.84 5.69
N GLN A 217 -19.25 26.40 5.22
CA GLN A 217 -19.54 24.99 4.96
C GLN A 217 -18.58 24.43 3.91
N ARG A 218 -18.40 25.13 2.80
CA ARG A 218 -17.45 24.76 1.74
C ARG A 218 -16.01 24.64 2.26
N GLY A 219 -15.58 25.56 3.13
CA GLY A 219 -14.28 25.46 3.78
C GLY A 219 -14.12 24.23 4.67
N GLN A 220 -15.18 23.84 5.40
CA GLN A 220 -15.20 22.63 6.23
C GLN A 220 -15.14 21.36 5.37
N ASP A 221 -15.93 21.29 4.30
CA ASP A 221 -15.95 20.14 3.38
C ASP A 221 -14.61 19.95 2.67
N LEU A 222 -13.98 21.05 2.22
CA LEU A 222 -12.65 21.01 1.61
C LEU A 222 -11.59 20.49 2.58
N ALA A 223 -11.62 20.93 3.84
CA ALA A 223 -10.70 20.45 4.87
C ALA A 223 -10.90 18.94 5.17
N GLU A 224 -12.14 18.46 5.15
CA GLU A 224 -12.45 17.04 5.30
C GLU A 224 -11.95 16.22 4.11
N ILE A 225 -12.17 16.71 2.89
CA ILE A 225 -11.65 16.11 1.64
C ILE A 225 -10.12 16.03 1.69
N GLU A 226 -9.43 17.08 2.10
CA GLU A 226 -7.97 17.07 2.25
C GLU A 226 -7.52 16.03 3.27
N LYS A 227 -8.19 15.94 4.43
CA LYS A 227 -7.90 14.92 5.45
C LYS A 227 -8.06 13.50 4.91
N ILE A 228 -9.10 13.24 4.11
CA ILE A 228 -9.30 11.93 3.46
C ILE A 228 -8.19 11.68 2.44
N LYS A 229 -7.82 12.68 1.63
CA LYS A 229 -6.71 12.59 0.65
C LYS A 229 -5.38 12.26 1.33
N TYR A 230 -5.05 12.90 2.45
CA TYR A 230 -3.84 12.58 3.22
C TYR A 230 -3.85 11.13 3.73
N ARG A 231 -4.99 10.65 4.26
CA ARG A 231 -5.12 9.26 4.70
C ARG A 231 -4.99 8.26 3.55
N LEU A 232 -5.60 8.56 2.41
CA LEU A 232 -5.48 7.75 1.21
C LEU A 232 -4.05 7.73 0.67
N ALA A 233 -3.33 8.85 0.70
CA ALA A 233 -1.93 8.90 0.29
C ALA A 233 -1.04 8.04 1.20
N ALA A 234 -1.26 8.09 2.52
CA ALA A 234 -0.56 7.22 3.47
C ALA A 234 -0.84 5.74 3.19
N LEU A 235 -2.12 5.34 3.08
CA LEU A 235 -2.49 3.96 2.76
C LEU A 235 -1.97 3.52 1.40
N LYS A 236 -1.98 4.40 0.40
CA LYS A 236 -1.46 4.09 -0.93
C LYS A 236 0.02 3.72 -0.86
N SER A 237 0.83 4.47 -0.10
CA SER A 237 2.24 4.16 0.12
C SER A 237 2.43 2.78 0.76
N ASP A 238 1.57 2.42 1.72
CA ASP A 238 1.62 1.10 2.37
C ASP A 238 1.20 -0.04 1.42
N LEU A 239 0.36 0.27 0.42
CA LEU A 239 -0.12 -0.68 -0.59
C LEU A 239 0.76 -0.78 -1.84
N GLU A 240 1.75 0.08 -2.08
CA GLU A 240 2.52 0.09 -3.35
C GLU A 240 3.22 -1.25 -3.67
N ASN A 241 3.59 -2.02 -2.65
CA ASN A 241 4.21 -3.34 -2.81
C ASN A 241 3.21 -4.51 -2.71
N SER A 242 1.91 -4.20 -2.59
CA SER A 242 0.84 -5.14 -2.32
C SER A 242 -0.17 -5.17 -3.47
N GLU A 243 -0.31 -6.31 -4.13
CA GLU A 243 -1.35 -6.54 -5.13
C GLU A 243 -2.27 -7.69 -4.69
N GLN A 244 -3.58 -7.45 -4.65
CA GLN A 244 -4.60 -8.50 -4.42
C GLN A 244 -4.37 -9.36 -3.16
N ASN A 245 -4.08 -8.73 -2.02
CA ASN A 245 -3.73 -9.37 -0.74
C ASN A 245 -2.39 -10.12 -0.74
N MET A 246 -1.59 -9.93 -1.79
CA MET A 246 -0.28 -10.52 -1.92
C MET A 246 0.79 -9.43 -1.86
N LEU A 247 1.71 -9.54 -0.91
CA LEU A 247 2.91 -8.75 -0.84
C LEU A 247 4.00 -9.46 -1.63
N SER A 248 4.55 -8.79 -2.65
CA SER A 248 5.75 -9.29 -3.33
C SER A 248 6.99 -8.73 -2.64
N LEU A 249 7.76 -9.59 -1.97
CA LEU A 249 9.10 -9.23 -1.50
C LEU A 249 10.07 -9.32 -2.67
N ARG A 250 10.77 -8.23 -2.95
CA ARG A 250 11.70 -8.11 -4.09
C ARG A 250 13.12 -7.87 -3.60
N ALA A 251 14.10 -8.30 -4.39
CA ALA A 251 15.51 -8.08 -4.10
C ALA A 251 15.87 -6.59 -4.24
N PRO A 252 16.51 -5.97 -3.24
CA PRO A 252 16.89 -4.56 -3.30
C PRO A 252 18.06 -4.28 -4.27
N TYR A 253 18.85 -5.30 -4.61
CA TYR A 253 19.99 -5.21 -5.53
C TYR A 253 20.32 -6.59 -6.11
N ASP A 254 21.20 -6.65 -7.12
CA ASP A 254 21.70 -7.89 -7.72
C ASP A 254 22.46 -8.73 -6.68
N ALA A 255 21.98 -9.94 -6.38
CA ALA A 255 22.52 -10.77 -5.30
C ALA A 255 22.42 -12.28 -5.59
N VAL A 256 23.13 -13.09 -4.81
CA VAL A 256 23.02 -14.55 -4.82
C VAL A 256 22.35 -15.01 -3.52
N VAL A 257 21.35 -15.87 -3.63
CA VAL A 257 20.63 -16.40 -2.47
C VAL A 257 21.51 -17.40 -1.73
N ILE A 258 21.88 -17.10 -0.49
CA ILE A 258 22.77 -17.95 0.32
C ILE A 258 21.98 -19.05 1.04
N SER A 259 20.85 -18.69 1.65
CA SER A 259 20.02 -19.62 2.41
C SER A 259 18.55 -19.20 2.39
N VAL A 260 17.64 -20.17 2.32
CA VAL A 260 16.20 -19.94 2.34
C VAL A 260 15.60 -20.64 3.56
N ALA A 261 15.13 -19.84 4.53
CA ALA A 261 14.56 -20.35 5.78
C ALA A 261 13.21 -21.07 5.57
N GLN A 262 12.37 -20.56 4.67
CA GLN A 262 11.05 -21.12 4.37
C GLN A 262 10.97 -21.60 2.92
N ARG A 263 10.92 -22.92 2.73
CA ARG A 263 10.95 -23.55 1.40
C ARG A 263 9.57 -23.99 0.90
N SER A 264 8.58 -24.06 1.79
CA SER A 264 7.24 -24.56 1.46
C SER A 264 6.19 -23.44 1.49
N ALA A 265 5.36 -23.42 0.45
CA ALA A 265 4.12 -22.66 0.46
C ALA A 265 3.20 -23.13 1.60
N GLY A 266 2.51 -22.20 2.25
CA GLY A 266 1.66 -22.41 3.42
C GLY A 266 2.35 -22.21 4.77
N SER A 267 3.65 -21.93 4.79
CA SER A 267 4.35 -21.57 6.04
C SER A 267 3.93 -20.18 6.53
N VAL A 268 3.76 -20.03 7.84
CA VAL A 268 3.43 -18.76 8.48
C VAL A 268 4.74 -18.09 8.91
N VAL A 269 4.95 -16.85 8.49
CA VAL A 269 6.09 -16.01 8.87
C VAL A 269 5.61 -14.83 9.71
N GLN A 270 6.27 -14.59 10.84
CA GLN A 270 5.98 -13.44 11.70
C GLN A 270 6.71 -12.19 11.20
N ASN A 271 6.31 -11.03 11.73
CA ASN A 271 7.03 -9.78 11.47
C ASN A 271 8.48 -9.88 11.96
N GLY A 272 9.44 -9.56 11.09
CA GLY A 272 10.88 -9.62 11.36
C GLY A 272 11.52 -11.01 11.18
N GLN A 273 10.79 -11.99 10.65
CA GLN A 273 11.30 -13.34 10.34
C GLN A 273 11.65 -13.52 8.86
#